data_AF-A0A7S0LJW3-F1
#
_entry.id   AF-A0A7S0LJW3-F1
#
_cell.length_a   1.000
_cell.length_b   1.000
_cell.length_c   1.000
_cell.angle_alpha   90.00
_cell.angle_beta   90.00
_cell.angle_gamma   90.00
#
_symmetry.space_group_name_H-M   'P 1'
#
loop_
_entity.id
_entity.type
_entity.pdbx_description
1 polymer ?
#
loop_
_entity_poly.entity_id
_entity_poly.type
_entity_poly.pdbx_seq_one_letter_code
_entity_poly.pdbx_strand_id
1 'polypeptide(L)'
;TQARDINLDTLRVVGYRQFCNKLWNATRFGLQNFPKDFSPPSEEKMTATGDHVNFADKWVLSKLARAVQEVDVAFKNYDFASITSTLHRFWKDELCAVYL
;
A
#
# COMPACT_ATOMS: atom_id res chain seq x y z
N THR A 1 -22.07 3.11 -15.51
CA THR A 1 -21.24 2.04 -14.91
C THR A 1 -21.93 0.72 -15.16
N GLN A 2 -21.37 -0.12 -16.04
CA GLN A 2 -21.97 -1.41 -16.39
C GLN A 2 -21.64 -2.41 -15.29
N ALA A 3 -22.65 -2.87 -14.54
CA ALA A 3 -22.49 -3.96 -13.59
C ALA A 3 -22.11 -5.22 -14.38
N ARG A 4 -20.93 -5.76 -14.13
CA ARG A 4 -20.51 -7.07 -14.65
C ARG A 4 -20.92 -8.11 -13.64
N ASP A 5 -21.39 -9.26 -14.12
CA ASP A 5 -21.65 -10.40 -13.26
C ASP A 5 -20.35 -10.83 -12.55
N ILE A 6 -20.43 -10.96 -11.23
CA ILE A 6 -19.31 -11.43 -10.41
C ILE A 6 -19.52 -12.91 -10.15
N ASN A 7 -18.84 -13.74 -10.94
CA ASN A 7 -18.82 -15.18 -10.68
C ASN A 7 -18.02 -15.47 -9.41
N LEU A 8 -18.61 -16.29 -8.53
CA LEU A 8 -17.93 -16.79 -7.35
C LEU A 8 -16.84 -17.77 -7.77
N ASP A 9 -15.59 -17.35 -7.54
CA ASP A 9 -14.40 -18.16 -7.77
C ASP A 9 -13.73 -18.43 -6.42
N THR A 10 -13.74 -19.70 -6.00
CA THR A 10 -13.17 -20.13 -4.72
C THR A 10 -11.66 -19.93 -4.66
N LEU A 11 -10.95 -20.04 -5.78
CA LEU A 11 -9.51 -19.78 -5.83
C LEU A 11 -9.22 -18.30 -5.61
N ARG A 12 -10.09 -17.41 -6.12
CA ARG A 12 -9.99 -15.97 -5.86
C ARG A 12 -10.16 -15.65 -4.39
N VAL A 13 -11.11 -16.29 -3.69
CA VAL A 13 -11.30 -16.13 -2.24
C VAL A 13 -10.05 -16.55 -1.45
N VAL A 14 -9.46 -17.69 -1.81
CA VAL A 14 -8.21 -18.17 -1.19
C VAL A 14 -7.07 -17.18 -1.44
N GLY A 15 -6.95 -16.64 -2.66
CA GLY A 15 -5.97 -15.61 -3.00
C GLY A 15 -6.09 -14.36 -2.11
N TYR A 16 -7.32 -13.87 -1.89
CA TYR A 16 -7.52 -12.71 -1.01
C TYR A 16 -7.24 -13.02 0.46
N ARG A 17 -7.52 -14.24 0.95
CA ARG A 17 -7.10 -14.65 2.30
C ARG A 17 -5.58 -14.60 2.45
N GLN A 18 -4.83 -15.09 1.45
CA GLN A 18 -3.37 -15.01 1.46
C GLN A 18 -2.87 -13.56 1.43
N PHE A 19 -3.54 -12.68 0.69
CA PHE A 19 -3.24 -11.25 0.68
C PHE A 19 -3.46 -10.60 2.06
N CYS A 20 -4.57 -10.89 2.74
CA CYS A 20 -4.80 -10.41 4.11
C CYS A 20 -3.72 -10.90 5.09
N ASN A 21 -3.25 -12.14 4.94
CA ASN A 21 -2.14 -12.64 5.75
C ASN A 21 -0.81 -11.91 5.44
N LYS A 22 -0.56 -11.57 4.17
CA LYS A 22 0.60 -10.77 3.76
C LYS A 22 0.56 -9.37 4.39
N LEU A 23 -0.60 -8.70 4.36
CA LEU A 23 -0.83 -7.41 5.02
C LEU A 23 -0.49 -7.48 6.51
N TRP A 24 -1.06 -8.48 7.22
CA TRP A 24 -0.78 -8.69 8.63
C TRP A 24 0.72 -8.86 8.93
N ASN A 25 1.40 -9.71 8.15
CA ASN A 25 2.83 -9.97 8.34
C ASN A 25 3.68 -8.73 8.07
N ALA A 26 3.37 -7.95 7.03
CA ALA A 26 4.08 -6.72 6.70
C ALA A 26 3.91 -5.65 7.80
N THR A 27 2.68 -5.45 8.28
CA THR A 27 2.42 -4.51 9.39
C THR A 27 3.11 -4.95 10.67
N ARG A 28 3.02 -6.24 11.03
CA ARG A 28 3.70 -6.79 12.21
C ARG A 28 5.21 -6.62 12.11
N PHE A 29 5.80 -6.89 10.95
CA PHE A 29 7.23 -6.68 10.71
C PHE A 29 7.60 -5.21 10.93
N GLY A 30 6.88 -4.27 10.32
CA GLY A 30 7.12 -2.83 10.53
C GLY A 30 7.05 -2.45 12.01
N LEU A 31 5.98 -2.85 12.71
CA LEU A 31 5.79 -2.56 14.14
C LEU A 31 6.90 -3.13 15.02
N GLN A 32 7.44 -4.31 14.69
CA GLN A 32 8.52 -4.93 15.45
C GLN A 32 9.88 -4.27 15.25
N ASN A 33 10.09 -3.55 14.15
CA ASN A 33 11.35 -2.86 13.87
C ASN A 33 11.43 -1.47 14.51
N PHE A 34 10.31 -0.91 15.00
CA PHE A 34 10.35 0.36 15.72
C PHE A 34 10.91 0.17 17.15
N PRO A 35 11.77 1.10 17.64
CA PRO A 35 12.14 1.15 19.05
C PRO A 35 10.92 1.28 19.96
N LYS A 36 11.02 0.76 21.20
CA LYS A 36 9.91 0.82 22.19
C LYS A 36 9.42 2.24 22.47
N ASP A 37 10.33 3.21 22.41
CA ASP A 37 10.05 4.63 22.66
C ASP A 37 9.96 5.43 21.36
N PHE A 38 9.64 4.78 20.25
CA PHE A 38 9.47 5.46 18.97
C PHE A 38 8.30 6.44 19.05
N SER A 39 8.62 7.72 18.85
CA SER A 39 7.64 8.78 18.62
C SER A 39 7.82 9.31 17.20
N PRO A 40 6.75 9.39 16.39
CA PRO A 40 6.85 9.94 15.07
C PRO A 40 7.36 11.39 15.14
N PRO A 41 8.30 11.79 14.26
CA PRO A 41 8.75 13.17 14.19
C PRO A 41 7.58 14.10 13.83
N SER A 42 7.68 15.39 14.19
CA SER A 42 6.68 16.40 13.80
C SER A 42 6.51 16.42 12.28
N GLU A 43 5.33 16.80 11.79
CA GLU A 43 5.02 16.87 10.35
C GLU A 43 6.06 17.70 9.57
N GLU A 44 6.54 18.79 10.17
CA GLU A 44 7.59 19.65 9.61
C GLU A 44 8.94 18.93 9.37
N LYS A 45 9.21 17.87 10.13
CA LYS A 45 10.41 17.03 10.01
C LYS A 45 10.18 15.79 9.13
N MET A 46 8.94 15.44 8.82
CA MET A 46 8.57 14.35 7.90
C MET A 46 8.67 14.80 6.43
N THR A 47 9.81 15.38 6.04
CA THR A 47 10.03 15.80 4.66
C THR A 47 10.85 14.75 3.90
N ALA A 48 10.32 14.29 2.76
CA ALA A 48 11.01 13.36 1.86
C ALA A 48 12.21 14.01 1.11
N THR A 49 12.53 15.26 1.45
CA THR A 49 13.49 16.14 0.76
C THR A 49 14.78 16.39 1.53
N GLY A 50 14.99 15.76 2.69
CA GLY A 50 16.27 15.83 3.41
C GLY A 50 17.40 15.06 2.71
N ASP A 51 18.64 15.52 2.89
CA ASP A 51 19.86 14.87 2.37
C ASP A 51 20.12 13.48 2.96
N HIS A 52 19.35 13.08 3.98
CA HIS A 52 19.48 11.80 4.68
C HIS A 52 18.44 10.73 4.26
N VAL A 53 17.53 11.04 3.33
CA VAL A 53 16.51 10.06 2.90
C VAL A 53 17.11 9.13 1.85
N ASN A 54 17.14 7.83 2.14
CA ASN A 54 17.67 6.80 1.24
C ASN A 54 16.90 6.78 -0.08
N PHE A 55 17.56 6.38 -1.17
CA PHE A 55 16.94 6.21 -2.48
C PHE A 55 15.74 5.25 -2.43
N ALA A 56 15.86 4.15 -1.69
CA ALA A 56 14.78 3.17 -1.51
C ALA A 56 13.53 3.81 -0.87
N ASP A 57 13.72 4.65 0.15
CA ASP A 57 12.64 5.35 0.86
C ASP A 57 11.96 6.37 -0.06
N LYS A 58 12.75 7.16 -0.82
CA LYS A 58 12.21 8.09 -1.82
C LYS A 58 11.42 7.35 -2.89
N TRP A 59 11.91 6.19 -3.33
CA TRP A 59 11.25 5.37 -4.33
C TRP A 59 9.89 4.86 -3.83
N VAL A 60 9.82 4.24 -2.64
CA VAL A 60 8.55 3.70 -2.12
C VAL A 60 7.55 4.81 -1.80
N LEU A 61 8.01 5.96 -1.32
CA LEU A 61 7.15 7.13 -1.09
C LEU A 61 6.60 7.70 -2.40
N SER A 62 7.40 7.73 -3.47
CA SER A 62 6.93 8.11 -4.81
C SER A 62 5.85 7.14 -5.32
N LYS A 63 6.03 5.83 -5.11
CA LYS A 63 5.01 4.82 -5.44
C LYS A 63 3.73 5.00 -4.64
N LEU A 64 3.86 5.26 -3.33
CA LEU A 64 2.71 5.53 -2.47
C LEU A 64 1.95 6.78 -2.93
N ALA A 65 2.66 7.88 -3.20
CA ALA A 65 2.05 9.12 -3.68
C ALA A 65 1.26 8.91 -4.98
N ARG A 66 1.82 8.13 -5.92
CA ARG A 66 1.13 7.74 -7.15
C ARG A 66 -0.11 6.89 -6.87
N ALA A 67 -0.01 5.91 -5.97
CA ALA A 67 -1.14 5.06 -5.61
C ALA A 67 -2.28 5.86 -4.98
N VAL A 68 -1.97 6.82 -4.11
CA VAL A 68 -2.95 7.75 -3.52
C VAL A 68 -3.66 8.56 -4.60
N GLN A 69 -2.92 9.16 -5.54
CA GLN A 69 -3.51 9.93 -6.64
C GLN A 69 -4.45 9.09 -7.51
N GLU A 70 -4.03 7.86 -7.87
CA GLU A 70 -4.86 6.95 -8.67
C GLU A 70 -6.14 6.55 -7.91
N VAL A 71 -6.02 6.26 -6.61
CA VAL A 71 -7.15 5.90 -5.74
C VAL A 71 -8.12 7.08 -5.56
N ASP A 72 -7.62 8.30 -5.37
CA ASP A 72 -8.46 9.50 -5.24
C ASP A 72 -9.30 9.75 -6.50
N VAL A 73 -8.69 9.59 -7.69
CA VAL A 73 -9.41 9.70 -8.96
C VAL A 73 -10.45 8.60 -9.09
N ALA A 74 -10.09 7.36 -8.75
CA ALA A 74 -11.01 6.23 -8.84
C ALA A 74 -12.18 6.34 -7.84
N PHE A 75 -11.96 6.87 -6.63
CA PHE A 75 -13.02 7.15 -5.66
C PHE A 75 -14.01 8.18 -6.18
N LYS A 76 -13.53 9.28 -6.80
CA LYS A 76 -14.42 10.29 -7.41
C LYS A 76 -15.32 9.71 -8.51
N ASN A 77 -14.86 8.64 -9.17
CA ASN A 77 -15.59 7.96 -10.24
C ASN A 77 -16.35 6.71 -9.77
N TYR A 78 -16.34 6.39 -8.47
CA TYR A 78 -16.89 5.14 -7.91
C TYR A 78 -16.33 3.86 -8.56
N ASP A 79 -15.09 3.90 -9.05
CA ASP A 79 -14.41 2.76 -9.68
C ASP A 79 -13.66 1.91 -8.65
N PHE A 80 -14.41 1.10 -7.91
CA PHE A 80 -13.88 0.21 -6.88
C PHE A 80 -12.95 -0.88 -7.43
N ALA A 81 -13.10 -1.26 -8.70
CA ALA A 81 -12.22 -2.24 -9.33
C ALA A 81 -10.82 -1.65 -9.50
N SER A 82 -10.72 -0.39 -9.94
CA SER A 82 -9.44 0.31 -10.02
C SER A 82 -8.83 0.57 -8.64
N ILE A 83 -9.62 0.99 -7.65
CA ILE A 83 -9.14 1.20 -6.26
C ILE A 83 -8.49 -0.07 -5.71
N THR A 84 -9.21 -1.19 -5.76
CA THR A 84 -8.73 -2.46 -5.20
C THR A 84 -7.50 -2.97 -5.93
N SER A 85 -7.45 -2.82 -7.26
CA SER A 85 -6.29 -3.20 -8.07
C SER A 85 -5.05 -2.37 -7.76
N THR A 86 -5.19 -1.04 -7.62
CA THR A 86 -4.09 -0.13 -7.28
C THR A 86 -3.55 -0.43 -5.89
N LEU A 87 -4.42 -0.59 -4.88
CA LEU A 87 -4.00 -0.93 -3.52
C LEU A 87 -3.30 -2.30 -3.46
N HIS A 88 -3.83 -3.30 -4.15
CA HIS A 88 -3.22 -4.63 -4.20
C HIS A 88 -1.83 -4.59 -4.83
N ARG A 89 -1.66 -3.87 -5.95
CA ARG A 89 -0.37 -3.66 -6.62
C ARG A 89 0.64 -2.99 -5.70
N PHE A 90 0.26 -1.87 -5.07
CA PHE A 90 1.16 -1.15 -4.16
C PHE A 90 1.62 -2.05 -3.01
N TRP A 91 0.69 -2.71 -2.33
CA TRP A 91 1.04 -3.57 -1.19
C TRP A 91 1.90 -4.77 -1.58
N LYS A 92 1.52 -5.48 -2.64
CA LYS A 92 2.15 -6.74 -3.02
C LYS A 92 3.46 -6.52 -3.76
N ASP A 93 3.44 -5.72 -4.81
CA ASP A 93 4.50 -5.66 -5.81
C ASP A 93 5.50 -4.54 -5.51
N GLU A 94 5.09 -3.46 -4.85
CA GLU A 94 5.95 -2.32 -4.56
C GLU A 94 6.47 -2.35 -3.12
N LEU A 95 5.59 -2.43 -2.13
CA LEU A 95 5.96 -2.42 -0.72
C LEU A 95 6.57 -3.75 -0.27
N CYS A 96 5.85 -4.86 -0.41
CA CYS A 96 6.28 -6.14 0.18
C CYS A 96 7.29 -6.97 -0.64
N ALA A 97 7.48 -6.67 -1.93
CA ALA A 97 8.38 -7.42 -2.80
C ALA A 97 9.71 -6.71 -3.04
N VAL A 98 9.75 -5.39 -2.92
CA VAL A 98 10.93 -4.58 -3.26
C VAL A 98 11.45 -3.78 -2.06
N TYR A 99 10.56 -3.18 -1.26
CA TYR A 99 10.97 -2.27 -0.19
C TYR A 99 11.21 -2.95 1.17
N LEU A 100 10.25 -3.77 1.62
CA LEU A 100 10.36 -4.58 2.85
C LEU A 100 11.22 -5.82 2.60
#